data_AF-A0A3S8UJ81-F1
#
_entry.id   AF-A0A3S8UJ81-F1
#
_cell.length_a   1.000
_cell.length_b   1.000
_cell.length_c   1.000
_cell.angle_alpha   90.00
_cell.angle_beta   90.00
_cell.angle_gamma   90.00
#
_symmetry.space_group_name_H-M   'P 1'
#
loop_
_entity.id
_entity.type
_entity.pdbx_description
1 polymer ?
#
loop_
_entity_poly.entity_id
_entity_poly.type
_entity_poly.pdbx_seq_one_letter_code
_entity_poly.pdbx_strand_id
1 'polypeptide(L)'
;MNMSSHPRCGLKTDAAGKFRLLQRTLMAARILRLENLIEKLQSWYSSQCNDVWEHSFGIEISNIDNPGWKIKITGANSKSNLNINIERSDTDWIVINADDTAFQAYGGSLNLQELLETAAKWLEWPCLSGRATLAT
;
A
#
# COMPACT_ATOMS: atom_id res chain seq x y z
N MET A 1 -41.46 -10.66 49.67
CA MET A 1 -41.84 -10.87 48.25
C MET A 1 -40.57 -10.81 47.42
N ASN A 2 -40.24 -11.90 46.75
CA ASN A 2 -39.00 -12.12 46.00
C ASN A 2 -39.32 -12.12 44.51
N MET A 3 -38.81 -11.15 43.74
CA MET A 3 -38.70 -11.10 42.27
C MET A 3 -37.66 -9.99 41.98
N SER A 4 -36.70 -10.05 41.07
CA SER A 4 -36.38 -10.94 39.96
C SER A 4 -35.01 -10.49 39.44
N SER A 5 -33.97 -11.32 39.56
CA SER A 5 -32.68 -11.04 38.92
C SER A 5 -32.75 -11.51 37.46
N HIS A 6 -32.83 -10.56 36.53
CA HIS A 6 -32.68 -10.83 35.11
C HIS A 6 -31.26 -11.33 34.82
N PRO A 7 -31.06 -12.47 34.13
CA PRO A 7 -29.76 -12.77 33.59
C PRO A 7 -29.52 -11.83 32.40
N ARG A 8 -28.62 -10.85 32.56
CA ARG A 8 -28.05 -10.15 31.42
C ARG A 8 -27.29 -11.18 30.59
N CYS A 9 -27.87 -11.54 29.44
CA CYS A 9 -27.19 -12.28 28.39
C CYS A 9 -26.06 -11.39 27.83
N GLY A 10 -24.93 -11.38 28.52
CA GLY A 10 -23.70 -10.81 27.98
C GLY A 10 -23.16 -11.79 26.96
N LEU A 11 -23.19 -11.42 25.68
CA LEU A 11 -22.42 -12.07 24.62
C LEU A 11 -20.94 -12.03 25.01
N LYS A 12 -20.48 -13.04 25.75
CA LYS A 12 -19.06 -13.24 26.04
C LYS A 12 -18.43 -13.70 24.73
N THR A 13 -17.81 -12.77 24.01
CA THR A 13 -16.96 -13.13 22.87
C THR A 13 -15.75 -13.88 23.43
N ASP A 14 -15.61 -15.14 23.04
CA ASP A 14 -14.45 -15.95 23.39
C ASP A 14 -13.21 -15.47 22.62
N ALA A 15 -12.03 -15.95 23.03
CA ALA A 15 -10.77 -15.55 22.40
C ALA A 15 -10.76 -15.87 20.90
N ALA A 16 -11.40 -16.97 20.48
CA ALA A 16 -11.53 -17.34 19.07
C ALA A 16 -12.45 -16.39 18.29
N GLY A 17 -13.52 -15.90 18.90
CA GLY A 17 -14.43 -14.88 18.35
C GLY A 17 -13.76 -13.52 18.22
N LYS A 18 -12.97 -13.12 19.22
CA LYS A 18 -12.12 -11.92 19.14
C LYS A 18 -11.07 -12.03 18.05
N PHE A 19 -10.43 -13.20 17.90
CA PHE A 19 -9.45 -13.45 16.84
C PHE A 19 -10.09 -13.42 15.45
N ARG A 20 -11.25 -14.08 15.25
CA ARG A 20 -11.99 -14.05 13.99
C ARG A 20 -12.47 -12.64 13.62
N LEU A 21 -12.94 -11.86 14.59
CA LEU A 21 -13.34 -10.47 14.37
C LEU A 21 -12.12 -9.60 14.03
N LEU A 22 -11.02 -9.76 14.76
CA LEU A 22 -9.76 -9.06 14.48
C LEU A 22 -9.25 -9.40 13.08
N GLN A 23 -9.25 -10.67 12.69
CA GLN A 23 -8.81 -11.11 11.38
C GLN A 23 -9.71 -10.55 10.26
N ARG A 24 -11.04 -10.52 10.46
CA ARG A 24 -11.99 -9.88 9.53
C ARG A 24 -11.78 -8.38 9.41
N THR A 25 -11.58 -7.67 10.53
CA THR A 25 -11.31 -6.23 10.54
C THR A 25 -9.95 -5.92 9.94
N LEU A 26 -8.92 -6.72 10.19
CA LEU A 26 -7.59 -6.58 9.58
C LEU A 26 -7.63 -6.84 8.07
N MET A 27 -8.38 -7.85 7.62
CA MET A 27 -8.60 -8.10 6.20
C MET A 27 -9.39 -6.95 5.55
N ALA A 28 -10.47 -6.48 6.17
CA ALA A 28 -11.22 -5.32 5.68
C ALA A 28 -10.36 -4.05 5.64
N ALA A 29 -9.55 -3.79 6.66
CA ALA A 29 -8.60 -2.67 6.69
C ALA A 29 -7.45 -2.84 5.67
N ARG A 30 -7.12 -4.08 5.28
CA ARG A 30 -6.17 -4.37 4.20
C ARG A 30 -6.80 -4.18 2.82
N ILE A 31 -8.10 -4.49 2.67
CA ILE A 31 -8.90 -4.25 1.46
C ILE A 31 -9.14 -2.74 1.26
N LEU A 32 -9.53 -2.00 2.30
CA LEU A 32 -9.69 -0.53 2.24
C LEU A 32 -8.37 0.20 1.95
N ARG A 33 -7.21 -0.41 2.24
CA ARG A 33 -5.89 0.14 1.90
C ARG A 33 -5.54 0.02 0.41
N LEU A 34 -6.12 -0.95 -0.31
CA LEU A 34 -5.91 -1.15 -1.75
C LEU A 34 -6.69 -0.15 -2.59
N GLU A 35 -7.91 0.20 -2.17
CA GLU A 35 -8.85 1.03 -2.94
C GLU A 35 -8.31 2.44 -3.26
N ASN A 36 -7.17 2.84 -2.70
CA ASN A 36 -6.59 4.17 -2.92
C ASN A 36 -5.27 4.17 -3.70
N LEU A 37 -4.59 3.03 -3.92
CA LEU A 37 -3.24 3.05 -4.53
C LEU A 37 -3.27 3.29 -6.03
N ILE A 38 -4.23 2.69 -6.74
CA ILE A 38 -4.38 2.88 -8.19
C ILE A 38 -4.84 4.31 -8.49
N GLU A 39 -5.81 4.83 -7.73
CA GLU A 39 -6.28 6.21 -7.88
C GLU A 39 -5.17 7.22 -7.58
N LYS A 40 -4.34 6.98 -6.56
CA LYS A 40 -3.16 7.82 -6.27
C LYS A 40 -2.12 7.75 -7.38
N LEU A 41 -1.85 6.57 -7.92
CA LEU A 41 -0.92 6.39 -9.04
C LEU A 41 -1.41 7.17 -10.27
N GLN A 42 -2.70 7.09 -10.59
CA GLN A 42 -3.33 7.85 -11.68
C GLN A 42 -3.26 9.35 -11.44
N SER A 43 -3.59 9.81 -10.23
CA SER A 43 -3.56 11.23 -9.86
C SER A 43 -2.15 11.80 -9.91
N TRP A 44 -1.16 11.04 -9.42
CA TRP A 44 0.24 11.43 -9.48
C TRP A 44 0.75 11.45 -10.91
N TYR A 45 0.50 10.40 -11.70
CA TYR A 45 0.87 10.38 -13.12
C TYR A 45 0.30 11.59 -13.86
N SER A 46 -1.01 11.86 -13.70
CA SER A 46 -1.67 13.00 -14.32
C SER A 46 -1.10 14.34 -13.87
N SER A 47 -0.56 14.45 -12.66
CA SER A 47 0.06 15.69 -12.18
C SER A 47 1.49 15.89 -12.68
N GLN A 48 2.13 14.84 -13.20
CA GLN A 48 3.43 14.96 -13.84
C GLN A 48 3.33 15.35 -15.33
N CYS A 49 2.28 14.92 -16.02
CA CYS A 49 2.08 15.20 -17.45
C CYS A 49 2.07 16.71 -17.73
N ASN A 50 2.97 17.14 -18.61
CA ASN A 50 3.20 18.55 -18.91
C ASN A 50 3.78 18.77 -20.32
N ASP A 51 3.42 17.91 -21.28
CA ASP A 51 3.93 17.86 -22.66
C ASP A 51 5.43 17.50 -22.80
N VAL A 52 6.12 17.25 -21.69
CA VAL A 52 7.55 16.88 -21.67
C VAL A 52 7.78 15.61 -20.87
N TRP A 53 7.17 15.55 -19.68
CA TRP A 53 7.39 14.47 -18.73
C TRP A 53 6.97 13.12 -19.29
N GLU A 54 5.79 13.03 -19.90
CA GLU A 54 5.20 11.82 -20.47
C GLU A 54 5.99 11.24 -21.67
N HIS A 55 6.85 12.05 -22.29
CA HIS A 55 7.73 11.61 -23.36
C HIS A 55 9.09 11.09 -22.85
N SER A 56 9.45 11.41 -21.61
CA SER A 56 10.80 11.17 -21.05
C SER A 56 10.79 10.20 -19.88
N PHE A 57 9.68 10.12 -19.16
CA PHE A 57 9.52 9.40 -17.91
C PHE A 57 8.23 8.60 -17.90
N GLY A 58 8.07 7.73 -16.90
CA GLY A 58 6.85 6.95 -16.79
C GLY A 58 6.83 5.97 -15.64
N ILE A 59 5.79 5.15 -15.67
CA ILE A 59 5.54 4.06 -14.72
C ILE A 59 5.45 2.76 -15.52
N GLU A 60 6.25 1.77 -15.15
CA GLU A 60 6.22 0.41 -15.67
C GLU A 60 5.79 -0.53 -14.55
N ILE A 61 4.75 -1.34 -14.79
CA ILE A 61 4.38 -2.47 -13.95
C ILE A 61 4.34 -3.70 -14.86
N SER A 62 5.24 -4.63 -14.62
CA SER A 62 5.44 -5.82 -15.47
C SER A 62 5.61 -7.07 -14.60
N ASN A 63 5.40 -8.24 -15.21
CA ASN A 63 5.77 -9.50 -14.58
C ASN A 63 7.27 -9.78 -14.79
N ILE A 64 7.79 -10.76 -14.06
CA ILE A 64 9.16 -11.27 -14.21
C ILE A 64 9.15 -12.80 -14.31
N ASP A 65 10.26 -13.38 -14.80
CA ASP A 65 10.37 -14.80 -15.13
C ASP A 65 10.20 -15.76 -13.94
N ASN A 66 10.56 -15.33 -12.73
CA ASN A 66 10.25 -16.05 -11.49
C ASN A 66 8.99 -15.43 -10.88
N PRO A 67 7.83 -16.13 -10.80
CA PRO A 67 6.51 -15.52 -10.67
C PRO A 67 6.47 -14.33 -9.71
N GLY A 68 6.29 -13.14 -10.27
CA GLY A 68 6.52 -11.92 -9.53
C GLY A 68 6.20 -10.67 -10.33
N TRP A 69 6.47 -9.54 -9.68
CA TRP A 69 6.22 -8.21 -10.20
C TRP A 69 7.51 -7.40 -10.23
N LYS A 70 7.60 -6.54 -11.24
CA LYS A 70 8.54 -5.42 -11.31
C LYS A 70 7.74 -4.13 -11.36
N ILE A 71 8.15 -3.14 -10.58
CA ILE A 71 7.70 -1.76 -10.67
C ILE A 71 8.90 -0.87 -10.96
N LYS A 72 8.79 -0.01 -11.97
CA LYS A 72 9.76 1.06 -12.22
C LYS A 72 9.02 2.39 -12.36
N ILE A 73 9.46 3.40 -11.63
CA ILE A 73 8.96 4.78 -11.73
C ILE A 73 10.16 5.69 -11.92
N THR A 74 10.10 6.59 -12.90
CA THR A 74 11.16 7.58 -13.17
C THR A 74 10.61 9.00 -13.16
N GLY A 75 11.49 9.99 -13.07
CA GLY A 75 11.10 11.40 -13.22
C GLY A 75 10.42 11.99 -11.98
N ALA A 76 10.54 11.34 -10.82
CA ALA A 76 10.18 11.91 -9.54
C ALA A 76 11.44 12.51 -8.91
N ASN A 77 11.53 13.84 -8.86
CA ASN A 77 12.73 14.53 -8.37
C ASN A 77 12.79 14.57 -6.83
N SER A 78 14.02 14.65 -6.31
CA SER A 78 14.33 15.00 -4.91
C SER A 78 13.79 14.03 -3.86
N LYS A 79 13.77 12.73 -4.17
CA LYS A 79 13.33 11.68 -3.24
C LYS A 79 14.50 11.01 -2.52
N SER A 80 14.24 10.50 -1.32
CA SER A 80 15.27 9.89 -0.48
C SER A 80 15.71 8.53 -1.01
N ASN A 81 16.99 8.21 -0.80
CA ASN A 81 17.51 6.88 -1.11
C ASN A 81 16.80 5.83 -0.26
N LEU A 82 16.32 4.77 -0.92
CA LEU A 82 15.66 3.64 -0.28
C LEU A 82 16.29 2.36 -0.78
N ASN A 83 16.78 1.53 0.14
CA ASN A 83 17.29 0.21 -0.17
C ASN A 83 16.67 -0.80 0.81
N ILE A 84 15.85 -1.71 0.28
CA ILE A 84 15.19 -2.76 1.05
C ILE A 84 15.46 -4.08 0.36
N ASN A 85 15.82 -5.09 1.15
CA ASN A 85 15.91 -6.47 0.71
C ASN A 85 15.31 -7.35 1.82
N ILE A 86 14.14 -7.94 1.57
CA ILE A 86 13.42 -8.78 2.53
C ILE A 86 13.01 -10.06 1.82
N GLU A 87 13.42 -11.18 2.39
CA GLU A 87 13.08 -12.53 1.91
C GLU A 87 12.35 -13.27 3.03
N ARG A 88 11.06 -13.56 2.83
CA ARG A 88 10.21 -14.29 3.78
C ARG A 88 9.95 -15.72 3.29
N SER A 89 9.84 -15.91 1.98
CA SER A 89 9.84 -17.20 1.29
C SER A 89 10.12 -17.03 -0.22
N ASP A 90 10.24 -18.14 -0.95
CA ASP A 90 10.41 -18.16 -2.41
C ASP A 90 9.33 -17.38 -3.19
N THR A 91 8.14 -17.22 -2.60
CA THR A 91 7.00 -16.50 -3.20
C THR A 91 6.63 -15.20 -2.47
N ASP A 92 7.27 -14.92 -1.33
CA ASP A 92 7.06 -13.72 -0.53
C ASP A 92 8.40 -13.06 -0.24
N TRP A 93 8.78 -12.16 -1.11
CA TRP A 93 10.03 -11.42 -1.05
C TRP A 93 9.85 -10.08 -1.71
N ILE A 94 10.63 -9.08 -1.29
CA ILE A 94 10.71 -7.77 -1.92
C ILE A 94 12.16 -7.28 -2.00
N VAL A 95 12.52 -6.69 -3.12
CA VAL A 95 13.77 -5.97 -3.33
C VAL A 95 13.44 -4.60 -3.89
N ILE A 96 13.88 -3.54 -3.22
CA ILE A 96 13.58 -2.16 -3.59
C ILE A 96 14.88 -1.37 -3.57
N ASN A 97 15.13 -0.67 -4.68
CA ASN A 97 16.20 0.30 -4.83
C ASN A 97 15.57 1.57 -5.41
N ALA A 98 15.65 2.65 -4.66
CA ALA A 98 15.24 3.95 -5.12
C ALA A 98 16.27 5.01 -4.76
N ASP A 99 16.39 6.01 -5.63
CA ASP A 99 17.27 7.15 -5.46
C ASP A 99 16.50 8.45 -5.74
N ASP A 100 17.21 9.51 -6.11
CA ASP A 100 16.66 10.81 -6.45
C ASP A 100 16.06 10.90 -7.87
N THR A 101 16.24 9.85 -8.69
CA THR A 101 15.85 9.82 -10.10
C THR A 101 14.83 8.71 -10.42
N ALA A 102 14.89 7.59 -9.70
CA ALA A 102 14.10 6.42 -10.02
C ALA A 102 13.77 5.56 -8.78
N PHE A 103 12.63 4.88 -8.86
CA PHE A 103 12.23 3.81 -7.97
C PHE A 103 12.15 2.51 -8.75
N GLN A 104 12.83 1.48 -8.27
CA GLN A 104 12.81 0.14 -8.83
C GLN A 104 12.47 -0.85 -7.73
N ALA A 105 11.46 -1.68 -7.96
CA ALA A 105 10.99 -2.66 -6.99
C ALA A 105 10.66 -3.97 -7.66
N TYR A 106 10.96 -5.05 -6.96
CA TYR A 106 10.72 -6.43 -7.37
C TYR A 106 10.10 -7.18 -6.21
N GLY A 107 9.24 -8.15 -6.49
CA GLY A 107 8.71 -9.01 -5.45
C GLY A 107 7.94 -10.20 -5.99
N GLY A 108 7.59 -11.12 -5.08
CA GLY A 108 6.83 -12.32 -5.40
C GLY A 108 5.43 -12.02 -5.97
N SER A 109 4.78 -13.04 -6.52
CA SER A 109 3.52 -12.91 -7.28
C SER A 109 2.36 -12.28 -6.51
N LEU A 110 2.41 -12.29 -5.17
CA LEU A 110 1.40 -11.68 -4.29
C LEU A 110 1.86 -10.37 -3.61
N ASN A 111 3.05 -9.86 -3.93
CA ASN A 111 3.63 -8.68 -3.28
C ASN A 111 3.32 -7.35 -4.00
N LEU A 112 2.60 -7.33 -5.13
CA LEU A 112 2.33 -6.11 -5.90
C LEU A 112 1.80 -4.95 -5.03
N GLN A 113 0.90 -5.25 -4.09
CA GLN A 113 0.38 -4.26 -3.15
C GLN A 113 1.49 -3.65 -2.28
N GLU A 114 2.37 -4.46 -1.71
CA GLU A 114 3.46 -4.02 -0.84
C GLU A 114 4.48 -3.16 -1.60
N LEU A 115 4.75 -3.52 -2.87
CA LEU A 115 5.59 -2.73 -3.75
C LEU A 115 4.96 -1.35 -4.04
N LEU A 116 3.67 -1.30 -4.36
CA LEU A 116 2.93 -0.05 -4.60
C LEU A 116 2.83 0.82 -3.34
N GLU A 117 2.61 0.22 -2.17
CA GLU A 117 2.61 0.95 -0.88
C GLU A 117 3.98 1.57 -0.60
N THR A 118 5.06 0.92 -1.03
CA THR A 118 6.42 1.45 -0.82
C THR A 118 6.77 2.53 -1.85
N ALA A 119 6.33 2.38 -3.10
CA ALA A 119 6.38 3.43 -4.11
C ALA A 119 5.61 4.68 -3.65
N ALA A 120 4.42 4.50 -3.06
CA ALA A 120 3.62 5.58 -2.50
C ALA A 120 4.35 6.36 -1.41
N LYS A 121 5.04 5.66 -0.51
CA LYS A 121 5.85 6.28 0.56
C LYS A 121 7.03 7.05 -0.02
N TRP A 122 7.73 6.48 -1.00
CA TRP A 122 8.86 7.13 -1.66
C TRP A 122 8.44 8.37 -2.45
N LEU A 123 7.30 8.32 -3.15
CA LEU A 123 6.70 9.48 -3.81
C LEU A 123 6.11 10.51 -2.84
N GLU A 124 6.09 10.20 -1.54
CA GLU A 124 5.45 10.99 -0.48
C GLU A 124 3.98 11.30 -0.81
N TRP A 125 3.27 10.33 -1.41
CA TRP A 125 1.83 10.49 -1.63
C TRP A 125 1.16 10.77 -0.29
N PRO A 126 0.48 11.91 -0.13
CA PRO A 126 -0.17 12.21 1.12
C PRO A 126 -1.07 11.03 1.51
N CYS A 127 -0.89 10.55 2.73
CA CYS A 127 -1.94 9.76 3.35
C CYS A 127 -3.17 10.66 3.36
N LEU A 128 -4.35 10.16 2.96
CA LEU A 128 -5.59 10.91 3.18
C LEU A 128 -5.90 10.88 4.68
N SER A 129 -5.09 11.55 5.49
CA SER A 129 -5.58 12.15 6.73
C SER A 129 -6.33 13.40 6.30
N GLY A 130 -7.64 13.40 6.51
CA GLY A 130 -8.55 14.41 5.97
C GLY A 130 -8.11 15.87 6.14
N ARG A 131 -8.65 16.69 5.23
CA ARG A 131 -8.41 18.12 4.97
C ARG A 131 -7.17 18.46 4.14
N ALA A 132 -7.45 18.71 2.86
CA ALA A 132 -6.76 19.74 2.10
C ALA A 132 -6.72 21.03 2.93
N THR A 133 -5.52 21.47 3.29
CA THR A 133 -5.32 22.86 3.70
C THR A 133 -5.07 23.62 2.42
N LEU A 134 -6.04 24.46 2.03
CA LEU A 134 -5.84 25.44 0.97
C LEU A 134 -4.76 26.40 1.46
N ALA A 135 -3.60 26.40 0.80
CA ALA A 135 -2.64 27.48 0.92
C ALA A 135 -3.19 28.67 0.11
N THR A 136 -3.30 29.79 0.81
CA THR A 136 -3.76 31.12 0.37
C THR A 136 -2.85 31.76 -0.67
#